data_AF-A0A9E4CQY6-F1
#
_entry.id   AF-A0A9E4CQY6-F1
#
_cell.length_a   1.000
_cell.length_b   1.000
_cell.length_c   1.000
_cell.angle_alpha   90.00
_cell.angle_beta   90.00
_cell.angle_gamma   90.00
#
_symmetry.space_group_name_H-M   'P 1'
#
loop_
_entity.id
_entity.type
_entity.pdbx_description
1 polymer ?
#
loop_
_entity_poly.entity_id
_entity_poly.type
_entity_poly.pdbx_seq_one_letter_code
_entity_poly.pdbx_strand_id
1 'polypeptide(L)'
;MARSRRRIGPRRVRARAATIRDLGPELEAILTHRISNGRVESVNAKIRLIQTRASGFHHTYALIALAKLTLSGLCRPLPCRPAT
;
A
#
# COMPACT_ATOMS: atom_id res chain seq x y z
N MET A 1 -2.32 -22.47 5.23
CA MET A 1 -1.01 -21.78 5.36
C MET A 1 -0.84 -21.25 6.78
N ALA A 2 -0.14 -22.00 7.63
CA ALA A 2 0.14 -21.58 9.01
C ALA A 2 1.21 -20.48 9.01
N ARG A 3 0.86 -19.24 9.36
CA ARG A 3 1.86 -18.21 9.65
C ARG A 3 2.62 -18.66 10.90
N SER A 4 3.83 -19.18 10.71
CA SER A 4 4.80 -19.42 11.77
C SER A 4 4.90 -18.16 12.65
N ARG A 5 4.32 -18.22 13.86
CA ARG A 5 4.47 -17.16 14.87
C ARG A 5 5.89 -17.25 15.43
N ARG A 6 6.88 -16.79 14.67
CA ARG A 6 8.24 -16.68 15.19
C ARG A 6 8.24 -15.61 16.28
N ARG A 7 8.64 -16.00 17.49
CA ARG A 7 8.85 -15.07 18.60
C ARG A 7 9.86 -14.02 18.17
N ILE A 8 9.53 -12.74 18.40
CA ILE A 8 10.44 -11.64 18.05
C ILE A 8 11.63 -11.73 18.99
N GLY A 9 12.78 -12.13 18.46
CA GLY A 9 14.01 -12.25 19.24
C GLY A 9 14.51 -10.89 19.75
N PRO A 10 15.31 -10.88 20.82
CA PRO A 10 15.76 -9.65 21.50
C PRO A 10 16.52 -8.69 20.58
N ARG A 11 17.25 -9.21 19.57
CA ARG A 11 17.91 -8.38 18.54
C ARG A 11 16.94 -7.53 17.74
N ARG A 12 15.78 -8.08 17.34
CA ARG A 12 14.77 -7.36 16.55
C ARG A 12 14.06 -6.29 17.37
N VAL A 13 13.87 -6.54 18.68
CA VAL A 13 13.32 -5.54 19.60
C VAL A 13 14.27 -4.36 19.74
N ARG A 14 15.57 -4.63 19.99
CA ARG A 14 16.60 -3.58 20.09
C ARG A 14 16.74 -2.77 18.80
N ALA A 15 16.74 -3.44 17.65
CA ALA A 15 16.81 -2.77 16.34
C ALA A 15 15.63 -1.82 16.13
N ARG A 16 14.39 -2.25 16.41
CA ARG A 16 13.22 -1.36 16.33
C ARG A 16 13.30 -0.18 17.29
N ALA A 17 13.75 -0.40 18.52
CA ALA A 17 13.91 0.68 19.49
C ALA A 17 14.97 1.70 19.06
N ALA A 18 16.02 1.27 18.34
CA ALA A 18 16.95 2.20 17.69
C ALA A 18 16.26 3.01 16.60
N THR A 19 15.56 2.34 15.67
CA THR A 19 14.84 3.02 14.59
C THR A 19 13.79 4.03 15.08
N ILE A 20 13.07 3.71 16.17
CA ILE A 20 12.10 4.63 16.76
C ILE A 20 12.79 5.90 17.31
N ARG A 21 13.97 5.74 17.93
CA ARG A 21 14.75 6.89 18.42
C ARG A 21 15.23 7.76 17.27
N ASP A 22 15.68 7.15 16.17
CA ASP A 22 16.15 7.86 14.99
C ASP A 22 15.01 8.65 14.29
N LEU A 23 13.78 8.14 14.36
CA LEU A 23 12.57 8.76 13.80
C LEU A 23 11.88 9.77 14.73
N GLY A 24 12.42 10.04 15.92
CA GLY A 24 11.85 10.94 16.93
C GLY A 24 11.28 12.27 16.39
N PRO A 25 12.02 13.06 15.59
CA PRO A 25 11.52 14.34 15.07
C PRO A 25 10.34 14.19 14.08
N GLU A 26 10.33 13.15 13.26
CA GLU A 26 9.19 12.87 12.38
C GLU A 26 7.94 12.48 13.18
N LEU A 27 8.11 11.69 14.24
CA LEU A 27 7.00 11.30 15.12
C LEU A 27 6.40 12.51 15.83
N GLU A 28 7.23 13.44 16.29
CA GLU A 28 6.76 14.70 16.88
C GLU A 28 5.96 15.54 15.88
N ALA A 29 6.46 15.65 14.63
CA ALA A 29 5.74 16.33 13.56
C ALA A 29 4.39 15.64 13.24
N ILE A 30 4.36 14.31 13.19
CA ILE A 30 3.13 13.53 12.97
C ILE A 30 2.11 13.78 14.07
N LEU A 31 2.52 13.80 15.34
CA LEU A 31 1.62 14.03 16.47
C LEU A 31 1.11 15.47 16.50
N THR A 32 1.99 16.43 16.26
CA THR A 32 1.67 17.87 16.25
C THR A 32 0.76 18.26 15.10
N HIS A 33 1.08 17.79 13.89
CA HIS A 33 0.34 18.14 12.66
C HIS A 33 -0.73 17.13 12.27
N ARG A 34 -0.95 16.08 13.07
CA ARG A 34 -1.90 14.98 12.83
C ARG A 34 -1.78 14.38 11.42
N ILE A 35 -0.56 14.28 10.92
CA ILE A 35 -0.28 13.72 9.59
C ILE A 35 -0.62 12.23 9.64
N SER A 36 -1.50 11.77 8.73
CA SER A 36 -1.89 10.36 8.68
C SER A 36 -1.42 9.70 7.41
N ASN A 37 -0.89 8.48 7.54
CA ASN A 37 -0.53 7.65 6.41
C ASN A 37 -1.74 6.92 5.78
N GLY A 38 -2.96 7.17 6.29
CA GLY A 38 -4.16 6.41 5.92
C GLY A 38 -4.49 6.47 4.43
N ARG A 39 -4.24 7.60 3.75
CA ARG A 39 -4.45 7.72 2.30
C ARG A 39 -3.49 6.82 1.52
N VAL A 40 -2.21 6.83 1.88
CA VAL A 40 -1.17 5.99 1.26
C VAL A 40 -1.45 4.51 1.55
N GLU A 41 -1.82 4.18 2.78
CA GLU A 41 -2.18 2.81 3.18
C GLU A 41 -3.40 2.28 2.42
N SER A 42 -4.44 3.12 2.27
CA SER A 42 -5.62 2.78 1.48
C SER A 42 -5.25 2.50 0.02
N VAL A 43 -4.40 3.33 -0.59
CA VAL A 43 -3.92 3.10 -1.95
C VAL A 43 -3.06 1.83 -2.03
N ASN A 44 -2.14 1.61 -1.09
CA ASN A 44 -1.31 0.41 -1.05
C ASN A 44 -2.14 -0.87 -0.90
N ALA A 45 -3.20 -0.83 -0.11
CA ALA A 45 -4.15 -1.94 0.03
C ALA A 45 -4.88 -2.20 -1.30
N LYS A 46 -5.36 -1.15 -1.99
CA LYS A 46 -5.98 -1.27 -3.31
C LYS A 46 -5.02 -1.85 -4.35
N ILE A 47 -3.77 -1.40 -4.38
CA ILE A 47 -2.74 -1.94 -5.29
C ILE A 47 -2.53 -3.43 -5.04
N ARG A 48 -2.42 -3.87 -3.79
CA ARG A 48 -2.30 -5.30 -3.46
C ARG A 48 -3.51 -6.11 -3.95
N LEU A 49 -4.72 -5.57 -3.79
CA LEU A 49 -5.94 -6.21 -4.30
C LEU A 49 -5.97 -6.28 -5.84
N ILE A 50 -5.44 -5.27 -6.53
CA ILE A 50 -5.32 -5.28 -7.98
C ILE A 50 -4.26 -6.28 -8.43
N GLN A 51 -3.11 -6.36 -7.74
CA GLN A 51 -2.07 -7.36 -8.00
C GLN A 51 -2.61 -8.79 -7.93
N THR A 52 -3.41 -9.10 -6.89
CA THR A 52 -4.06 -10.41 -6.77
C THR A 52 -5.05 -10.68 -7.92
N ARG A 53 -5.79 -9.68 -8.39
CA ARG A 53 -6.68 -9.85 -9.56
C ARG A 53 -5.89 -9.97 -10.87
N ALA A 54 -4.74 -9.32 -10.95
CA ALA A 54 -3.91 -9.28 -12.13
C ALA A 54 -3.06 -10.56 -12.33
N SER A 55 -2.93 -11.41 -11.30
CA SER A 55 -2.06 -12.61 -11.35
C SER A 55 -2.48 -13.66 -12.38
N GLY A 56 -3.70 -13.57 -12.92
CA GLY A 56 -4.21 -14.46 -13.98
C GLY A 56 -3.95 -13.97 -15.41
N PHE A 57 -3.38 -12.78 -15.62
CA PHE A 57 -3.15 -12.25 -16.97
C PHE A 57 -1.76 -12.63 -17.50
N HIS A 58 -1.68 -12.86 -18.81
CA HIS A 58 -0.42 -13.20 -19.50
C HIS A 58 0.60 -12.05 -19.57
N HIS A 59 0.19 -10.80 -19.35
CA HIS A 59 1.06 -9.62 -19.47
C HIS A 59 0.96 -8.67 -18.28
N THR A 60 2.10 -8.14 -17.85
CA THR A 60 2.21 -7.17 -16.74
C THR A 60 1.47 -5.85 -17.03
N TYR A 61 1.26 -5.51 -18.30
CA TYR A 61 0.46 -4.35 -18.70
C TYR A 61 -0.99 -4.41 -18.20
N ALA A 62 -1.54 -5.61 -17.96
CA ALA A 62 -2.88 -5.75 -17.38
C ALA A 62 -2.95 -5.16 -15.96
N LEU A 63 -1.91 -5.35 -15.14
CA LEU A 63 -1.80 -4.74 -13.81
C LEU A 63 -1.80 -3.21 -13.90
N ILE A 64 -1.00 -2.66 -14.81
CA ILE A 64 -0.88 -1.21 -15.02
C ILE A 64 -2.22 -0.63 -15.51
N ALA A 65 -2.88 -1.31 -16.45
CA ALA A 65 -4.18 -0.91 -16.96
C ALA A 65 -5.23 -0.90 -15.84
N LEU A 66 -5.30 -1.95 -15.03
CA LEU A 66 -6.21 -2.02 -13.88
C LEU A 66 -5.92 -0.92 -12.85
N ALA A 67 -4.66 -0.66 -12.53
CA ALA A 67 -4.27 0.43 -11.63
C ALA A 67 -4.68 1.81 -12.19
N LYS A 68 -4.43 2.07 -13.48
CA LYS A 68 -4.86 3.32 -14.13
C LYS A 68 -6.39 3.45 -14.10
N LEU A 69 -7.15 2.41 -14.41
CA LEU A 69 -8.63 2.49 -14.43
C LEU A 69 -9.25 2.67 -13.03
N THR A 70 -8.63 2.12 -11.99
CA THR A 70 -9.22 2.12 -10.64
C THR A 70 -8.69 3.22 -9.72
N LEU A 71 -7.47 3.72 -9.94
CA LEU A 71 -6.80 4.67 -9.05
C LEU A 71 -6.55 6.06 -9.67
N SER A 72 -6.56 6.20 -11.01
CA SER A 72 -6.20 7.48 -11.65
C SER A 72 -7.26 8.59 -11.52
N GLY A 73 -8.46 8.26 -11.03
CA GLY A 73 -9.59 9.19 -11.01
C GLY A 73 -10.13 9.57 -12.39
N LEU A 74 -9.51 9.07 -13.48
CA LEU A 74 -9.95 9.32 -14.84
C LEU A 74 -11.07 8.34 -15.21
N CYS A 75 -12.24 8.87 -15.56
CA CYS A 75 -13.32 8.09 -16.16
C CYS A 75 -13.05 7.91 -17.67
N ARG A 76 -12.08 7.04 -18.02
CA ARG A 76 -11.88 6.67 -19.43
C ARG A 76 -13.10 5.89 -19.95
N PRO A 77 -13.51 6.10 -21.22
CA PRO A 77 -14.57 5.31 -21.83
C PRO A 77 -14.14 3.84 -21.86
N LEU A 78 -15.04 2.97 -21.40
CA LEU A 78 -14.88 1.53 -21.44
C LEU A 78 -15.83 0.97 -22.51
N PRO A 79 -15.54 -0.22 -23.09
CA PRO A 79 -16.39 -0.81 -24.13
C PRO A 79 -17.87 -0.94 -23.72
N CYS A 80 -18.12 -1.16 -22.43
CA CYS A 80 -19.46 -1.26 -21.82
C CYS A 80 -19.92 0.02 -21.10
N ARG A 81 -19.12 1.09 -21.12
CA ARG A 81 -19.44 2.38 -20.48
C ARG A 81 -18.90 3.53 -21.31
N PRO A 82 -19.67 4.03 -22.29
CA PRO A 82 -19.26 5.20 -23.08
C PRO A 82 -19.05 6.42 -22.16
N ALA A 83 -18.13 7.30 -22.55
CA ALA A 83 -17.97 8.58 -21.86
C ALA A 83 -19.20 9.44 -22.18
N THR A 84 -19.96 9.77 -21.15
CA THR A 84 -21.01 10.82 -21.20
C THR A 84 -20.38 12.19 -21.32
#